data_AF-A0AAV8Z1U2-F1
#
_entry.id   AF-A0AAV8Z1U2-F1
#
_cell.length_a   1.000
_cell.length_b   1.000
_cell.length_c   1.000
_cell.angle_alpha   90.00
_cell.angle_beta   90.00
_cell.angle_gamma   90.00
#
_symmetry.space_group_name_H-M   'P 1'
#
loop_
_entity.id
_entity.type
_entity.pdbx_description
1 polymer ?
#
loop_
_entity_poly.entity_id
_entity_poly.type
_entity_poly.pdbx_seq_one_letter_code
_entity_poly.pdbx_strand_id
1 'polypeptide(L)'
;MSDTFNENLSALTTLGYNTDNWDFILMNMLLDRLDQNTLTAFEMHHACTSVPTYKDVREFLLKHCTALESIASSFDKKGKKVDNIKSQFSTSPRNSNFVNSQSPRSKSAFFC
;
A
#
# COMPACT_ATOMS: atom_id res chain seq x y z
N MET A 1 -7.01 -13.53 -4.49
CA MET A 1 -8.18 -13.39 -5.39
C MET A 1 -8.54 -14.80 -5.86
N SER A 2 -9.81 -15.21 -5.70
CA SER A 2 -10.26 -16.62 -5.56
C SER A 2 -9.74 -17.61 -6.63
N ASP A 3 -8.75 -18.42 -6.26
CA ASP A 3 -8.30 -19.58 -7.04
C ASP A 3 -9.42 -20.61 -7.22
N THR A 4 -10.32 -20.73 -6.23
CA THR A 4 -11.48 -21.62 -6.26
C THR A 4 -12.35 -21.41 -7.50
N PHE A 5 -12.52 -20.18 -7.98
CA PHE A 5 -13.33 -19.92 -9.17
C PHE A 5 -12.69 -20.51 -10.44
N ASN A 6 -11.35 -20.46 -10.56
CA ASN A 6 -10.62 -21.06 -11.67
C ASN A 6 -10.51 -22.58 -11.53
N GLU A 7 -10.33 -23.08 -10.32
CA GLU A 7 -10.36 -24.53 -10.03
C GLU A 7 -11.71 -25.13 -10.44
N ASN A 8 -12.82 -24.46 -10.10
CA ASN A 8 -14.16 -24.88 -10.50
C ASN A 8 -14.32 -24.89 -12.03
N LEU A 9 -13.82 -23.85 -12.71
CA LEU A 9 -13.81 -23.79 -14.19
C LEU A 9 -13.03 -24.95 -14.80
N SER A 10 -11.84 -25.24 -14.27
CA SER A 10 -11.01 -26.37 -14.71
C SER A 10 -11.69 -27.72 -14.48
N ALA A 11 -12.36 -27.88 -13.34
CA ALA A 11 -13.15 -29.07 -13.04
C ALA A 11 -14.30 -29.24 -14.05
N LEU A 12 -15.01 -28.17 -14.40
CA LEU A 12 -16.07 -28.21 -15.40
C LEU A 12 -15.55 -28.58 -16.79
N THR A 13 -14.40 -28.01 -17.20
CA THR A 13 -13.72 -28.41 -18.45
C THR A 13 -13.35 -29.90 -18.43
N THR A 14 -12.85 -30.40 -17.30
CA THR A 14 -12.50 -31.82 -17.10
C THR A 14 -13.73 -32.73 -17.20
N LEU A 15 -14.89 -32.26 -16.75
CA LEU A 15 -16.17 -32.97 -16.87
C LEU A 15 -16.77 -32.93 -18.29
N GLY A 16 -16.09 -32.28 -19.24
CA GLY A 16 -16.51 -32.22 -20.64
C GLY A 16 -17.44 -31.05 -20.98
N TYR A 17 -17.63 -30.09 -20.06
CA TYR A 17 -18.36 -28.86 -20.39
C TYR A 17 -17.45 -27.91 -21.17
N ASN A 18 -17.97 -27.34 -22.27
CA ASN A 18 -17.26 -26.30 -23.01
C ASN A 18 -17.40 -24.96 -22.28
N THR A 19 -16.31 -24.52 -21.65
CA THR A 19 -16.22 -23.27 -20.88
C THR A 19 -15.63 -22.12 -21.69
N ASP A 20 -15.17 -22.35 -22.92
CA ASP A 20 -14.46 -21.37 -23.75
C ASP A 20 -15.29 -20.12 -24.07
N ASN A 21 -16.61 -20.28 -24.14
CA ASN A 21 -17.55 -19.21 -24.50
C ASN A 21 -18.24 -18.59 -23.27
N TRP A 22 -17.81 -18.92 -22.05
CA TRP A 22 -18.46 -18.42 -20.84
C TRP A 22 -17.91 -17.07 -20.38
N ASP A 23 -16.91 -16.53 -21.06
CA ASP A 23 -16.22 -15.27 -20.69
C ASP A 23 -17.17 -14.15 -20.29
N PHE A 24 -18.23 -13.91 -21.07
CA PHE A 24 -19.22 -12.85 -20.77
C PHE A 24 -19.95 -13.10 -19.45
N ILE A 25 -20.39 -14.34 -19.21
CA ILE A 25 -21.14 -14.72 -18.00
C ILE A 25 -20.20 -14.67 -16.79
N LEU A 26 -18.99 -15.20 -16.92
CA LEU A 26 -17.99 -15.24 -15.86
C LEU A 26 -17.54 -13.83 -15.47
N MET A 27 -17.33 -12.97 -16.47
CA MET A 27 -17.07 -11.54 -16.27
C MET A 27 -18.19 -10.90 -15.46
N ASN A 28 -19.45 -11.06 -15.89
CA ASN A 28 -20.59 -10.42 -15.22
C ASN A 28 -20.75 -10.91 -13.78
N MET A 29 -20.60 -12.22 -13.55
CA MET A 29 -20.58 -12.81 -12.20
C MET A 29 -19.45 -12.25 -11.33
N LEU A 30 -18.30 -11.94 -11.92
CA LEU A 30 -17.17 -11.35 -11.18
C LEU A 30 -17.46 -9.89 -10.83
N LEU A 31 -17.95 -9.10 -11.79
CA LEU A 31 -18.27 -7.69 -11.60
C LEU A 31 -19.37 -7.48 -10.56
N ASP A 32 -20.41 -8.33 -10.55
CA ASP A 32 -21.49 -8.30 -9.55
C ASP A 32 -21.00 -8.55 -8.12
N ARG A 33 -19.81 -9.14 -7.95
CA ARG A 33 -19.21 -9.42 -6.63
C ARG A 33 -18.25 -8.32 -6.18
N LEU A 34 -17.93 -7.36 -7.04
CA LEU A 34 -17.05 -6.24 -6.69
C LEU A 34 -17.84 -5.15 -5.97
N ASP A 35 -17.14 -4.44 -5.08
CA ASP A 35 -17.68 -3.22 -4.50
C ASP A 35 -17.67 -2.08 -5.53
N GLN A 36 -18.53 -1.09 -5.29
CA GLN A 36 -18.74 0.02 -6.22
C GLN A 36 -17.47 0.82 -6.52
N ASN A 37 -16.54 0.93 -5.54
CA ASN A 37 -15.29 1.67 -5.76
C ASN A 37 -14.38 0.92 -6.73
N THR A 38 -14.21 -0.39 -6.52
CA THR A 38 -13.41 -1.25 -7.42
C THR A 38 -14.03 -1.33 -8.82
N LEU A 39 -15.36 -1.37 -8.91
CA LEU A 39 -16.09 -1.41 -10.18
C LEU A 39 -15.92 -0.08 -10.95
N THR A 40 -16.04 1.07 -10.27
CA THR A 40 -15.77 2.39 -10.85
C THR A 40 -14.32 2.50 -11.34
N ALA A 41 -13.36 2.00 -10.55
CA ALA A 41 -11.95 2.00 -10.93
C ALA A 41 -11.68 1.10 -12.15
N PHE A 42 -12.36 -0.05 -12.23
CA PHE A 42 -12.31 -0.94 -13.38
C PHE A 42 -12.87 -0.26 -14.63
N GLU A 43 -14.07 0.33 -14.54
CA GLU A 43 -14.69 1.06 -15.64
C GLU A 43 -13.81 2.22 -16.09
N MET A 44 -13.24 3.00 -15.18
CA MET A 44 -12.32 4.09 -15.53
C MET A 44 -11.07 3.60 -16.26
N HIS A 45 -10.56 2.42 -15.91
CA HIS A 45 -9.41 1.80 -16.55
C HIS A 45 -9.76 1.17 -17.92
N HIS A 46 -10.98 0.67 -18.09
CA HIS A 46 -11.44 -0.03 -19.31
C HIS A 46 -12.45 0.73 -20.18
N ALA A 47 -12.75 1.99 -19.87
CA ALA A 47 -13.80 2.81 -20.50
C ALA A 47 -13.67 2.99 -22.03
N CYS A 48 -12.51 2.68 -22.62
CA CYS A 48 -12.20 2.96 -24.03
C CYS A 48 -11.83 1.71 -24.86
N THR A 49 -11.88 0.52 -24.26
CA THR A 49 -11.52 -0.74 -24.93
C THR A 49 -12.77 -1.57 -25.23
N SER A 50 -12.69 -2.42 -26.25
CA SER A 50 -13.70 -3.42 -26.61
C SER A 50 -14.21 -4.21 -25.39
N VAL A 51 -15.35 -4.89 -25.55
CA VAL A 51 -15.97 -5.73 -24.50
C VAL A 51 -14.89 -6.53 -23.74
N PRO A 52 -14.69 -6.26 -22.44
CA PRO A 52 -13.62 -6.89 -21.68
C PRO A 52 -13.88 -8.38 -21.53
N THR A 53 -12.82 -9.18 -21.56
CA THR A 53 -12.89 -10.62 -21.33
C THR A 53 -12.78 -10.93 -19.84
N TYR A 54 -13.15 -12.15 -19.44
CA TYR A 54 -12.95 -12.61 -18.06
C TYR A 54 -11.48 -12.47 -17.60
N LYS A 55 -10.54 -12.70 -18.51
CA LYS A 55 -9.10 -12.56 -18.25
C LYS A 55 -8.71 -11.11 -17.92
N ASP A 56 -9.27 -10.14 -18.64
CA ASP A 56 -8.97 -8.72 -18.43
C ASP A 56 -9.42 -8.26 -17.04
N VAL A 57 -10.63 -8.64 -16.63
CA VAL A 57 -11.14 -8.34 -15.27
C VAL A 57 -10.25 -9.00 -14.21
N ARG A 58 -9.82 -10.24 -14.44
CA ARG A 58 -8.92 -10.95 -13.51
C ARG A 58 -7.57 -10.25 -13.38
N GLU A 59 -6.97 -9.85 -14.49
CA GLU A 59 -5.68 -9.17 -14.50
C GLU A 59 -5.76 -7.80 -13.81
N PHE A 60 -6.82 -7.03 -14.09
CA PHE A 60 -7.07 -5.77 -13.40
C PHE A 60 -7.16 -5.97 -11.89
N LEU A 61 -7.98 -6.93 -11.43
CA LEU A 61 -8.19 -7.14 -10.01
C LEU A 61 -6.93 -7.64 -9.30
N LEU A 62 -6.13 -8.47 -9.96
CA LEU A 62 -4.82 -8.87 -9.42
C LEU A 62 -3.92 -7.65 -9.21
N LYS A 63 -3.80 -6.78 -10.23
CA LYS A 63 -3.00 -5.54 -10.14
C LYS A 63 -3.54 -4.61 -9.05
N HIS A 64 -4.86 -4.47 -8.96
CA HIS A 64 -5.51 -3.62 -7.97
C HIS A 64 -5.25 -4.12 -6.54
N CYS A 65 -5.38 -5.43 -6.29
CA CYS A 65 -5.02 -6.04 -5.00
C CYS A 65 -3.54 -5.82 -4.66
N THR A 66 -2.62 -6.09 -5.61
CA THR A 66 -1.18 -5.89 -5.37
C THR A 66 -0.83 -4.43 -5.08
N ALA A 67 -1.48 -3.47 -5.76
CA ALA A 67 -1.30 -2.05 -5.49
C ALA A 67 -1.75 -1.68 -4.06
N LEU A 68 -2.93 -2.16 -3.65
CA LEU A 68 -3.46 -1.94 -2.29
C LEU A 68 -2.55 -2.55 -1.22
N GLU A 69 -2.06 -3.76 -1.44
CA GLU A 69 -1.10 -4.43 -0.54
C GLU A 69 0.22 -3.65 -0.43
N SER A 70 0.76 -3.18 -1.55
CA SER A 70 1.98 -2.37 -1.55
C SER A 70 1.80 -1.06 -0.78
N ILE A 71 0.63 -0.42 -0.94
CA ILE A 71 0.28 0.81 -0.23
C ILE A 71 0.17 0.53 1.28
N ALA A 72 -0.57 -0.50 1.68
CA ALA A 72 -0.72 -0.91 3.08
C ALA A 72 0.65 -1.20 3.73
N SER A 73 1.50 -1.98 3.07
CA SER A 73 2.84 -2.33 3.57
C SER A 73 3.79 -1.12 3.70
N SER A 74 3.54 -0.04 2.96
CA SER A 74 4.33 1.20 3.02
C SER A 74 3.98 2.04 4.25
N PHE A 75 2.73 1.97 4.71
CA PHE A 75 2.29 2.70 5.90
C PHE A 75 2.83 2.12 7.21
N ASP A 76 3.03 0.79 7.28
CA ASP A 76 3.60 0.13 8.47
C ASP A 76 5.07 0.48 8.75
N LYS A 77 5.82 0.95 7.73
CA LYS A 77 7.25 1.25 7.86
C LYS A 77 7.55 2.62 8.47
N LYS A 78 6.55 3.47 8.72
CA LYS A 78 6.76 4.85 9.21
C LYS A 78 6.92 4.99 10.73
N GLY A 79 6.92 3.88 11.49
CA GLY A 79 6.80 3.90 12.96
C GLY A 79 7.95 3.32 13.81
N LYS A 80 9.12 2.95 13.25
CA LYS A 80 10.23 2.44 14.08
C LYS A 80 11.48 3.31 13.98
N LYS A 81 11.50 4.40 14.77
CA LYS A 81 12.78 4.98 15.21
C LYS A 81 13.41 3.98 16.19
N VAL A 82 14.43 3.27 15.74
CA VAL A 82 15.31 2.50 16.62
C VAL A 82 16.30 3.49 17.23
N ASP A 83 16.03 3.94 18.44
CA ASP A 83 17.00 4.66 19.27
C ASP A 83 18.11 3.68 19.66
N ASN A 84 19.20 3.68 18.91
CA ASN A 84 20.38 2.88 19.20
C ASN A 84 21.35 3.71 20.05
N ILE A 85 21.11 3.78 21.36
CA ILE A 85 22.16 4.18 22.31
C ILE A 85 22.79 2.89 22.85
N LYS A 86 23.84 2.43 22.16
CA LYS A 86 24.82 1.52 22.74
C LYS A 86 25.98 2.36 23.30
N SER A 87 26.04 2.39 24.63
CA SER A 87 27.20 2.81 25.40
C SER A 87 28.39 1.90 25.10
N GLN A 88 29.60 2.46 24.94
CA GLN A 88 30.90 1.88 25.36
C GLN A 88 32.11 2.76 24.95
N PHE A 89 32.65 3.47 25.96
CA PHE A 89 34.06 3.84 26.25
C PHE A 89 35.13 4.05 25.14
N SER A 90 35.80 5.23 25.13
CA SER A 90 37.23 5.41 25.53
C SER A 90 37.83 6.83 25.27
N THR A 91 38.34 7.42 26.37
CA THR A 91 39.54 8.30 26.59
C THR A 91 40.01 9.41 25.62
N SER A 92 40.03 10.64 26.19
CA SER A 92 41.15 11.64 26.28
C SER A 92 40.87 13.05 25.70
N PRO A 93 41.34 14.14 26.34
CA PRO A 93 40.73 15.46 26.28
C PRO A 93 41.39 16.37 25.23
N ARG A 94 40.63 17.33 24.70
CA ARG A 94 41.22 18.48 24.02
C ARG A 94 40.59 19.76 24.55
N ASN A 95 41.37 20.40 25.41
CA ASN A 95 41.16 21.75 25.92
C ASN A 95 41.38 22.75 24.78
N SER A 96 40.41 23.62 24.53
CA SER A 96 40.66 24.91 23.90
C SER A 96 39.72 25.93 24.51
N ASN A 97 40.27 26.71 25.42
CA ASN A 97 39.69 27.92 25.95
C ASN A 97 39.27 28.86 24.81
N PHE A 98 38.05 29.39 24.87
CA PHE A 98 37.79 30.75 24.40
C PHE A 98 37.16 31.55 25.53
N VAL A 99 37.88 32.59 25.93
CA VAL A 99 37.64 33.45 27.10
C VAL A 99 36.67 34.58 26.73
N ASN A 100 35.59 34.64 27.51
CA ASN A 100 34.90 35.78 28.13
C ASN A 100 34.89 37.18 27.45
N SER A 101 33.69 37.80 27.38
CA SER A 101 33.52 39.17 27.87
C SER A 101 32.08 39.53 28.30
N GLN A 102 31.95 39.92 29.57
CA GLN A 102 31.16 41.01 30.15
C GLN A 102 29.62 40.94 30.25
N SER A 103 29.16 41.02 31.50
CA SER A 103 27.80 41.38 31.97
C SER A 103 27.51 42.88 31.76
N PRO A 104 26.24 43.37 31.78
CA PRO A 104 25.53 43.54 33.06
C PRO A 104 24.00 43.33 33.06
N ARG A 105 23.55 42.80 34.20
CA ARG A 105 22.36 43.15 35.01
C ARG A 105 21.40 44.23 34.46
N SER A 106 20.11 43.90 34.37
CA SER A 106 19.04 44.83 34.79
C SER A 106 17.89 44.08 35.45
N LYS A 107 17.52 44.52 36.66
CA LYS A 107 16.30 44.17 37.38
C LYS A 107 15.33 45.35 37.23
N SER A 108 14.08 45.10 36.81
CA SER A 108 12.88 45.90 37.14
C SER A 108 11.68 45.12 36.60
N ALA A 109 10.67 44.65 37.35
CA ALA A 109 9.73 45.30 38.28
C ALA A 109 8.33 45.49 37.63
N PHE A 110 7.36 44.73 38.15
CA PHE A 110 5.93 45.03 38.37
C PHE A 110 4.91 45.25 37.23
N PHE A 111 3.64 45.03 37.64
CA PHE A 111 2.31 45.13 37.01
C PHE A 111 1.81 43.81 36.35
N CYS A 112 0.71 43.18 36.76
CA CYS A 112 -0.39 43.46 37.70
C CYS A 112 -0.77 42.15 38.43
#